data_AF-F8ICR0-F1
#
_entry.id   AF-F8ICR0-F1
#
_cell.length_a   1.000
_cell.length_b   1.000
_cell.length_c   1.000
_cell.angle_alpha   90.00
_cell.angle_beta   90.00
_cell.angle_gamma   90.00
#
_symmetry.space_group_name_H-M   'P 1'
#
loop_
_entity.id
_entity.type
_entity.pdbx_description
1 polymer ?
#
loop_
_entity_poly.entity_id
_entity_poly.type
_entity_poly.pdbx_seq_one_letter_code
_entity_poly.pdbx_strand_id
1 'polypeptide(L)'
;MIISDAPSLGEWKALYDAAIEFRNLAPWQWMYDDALFAIEDPDTGQIGYCSVMGALGEFHGLAVFPGEAGWRSLHRLMQDNELSSAAEEERVYGQFALIASFVCLIT
;
A
#
# COMPACT_ATOMS: atom_id res chain seq x y z
N MET A 1 34.18 2.81 1.03
CA MET A 1 33.32 4.00 1.09
C MET A 1 31.95 3.49 1.49
N ILE A 2 31.55 3.69 2.76
CA ILE A 2 30.22 3.28 3.22
C ILE A 2 29.27 4.36 2.71
N ILE A 3 28.53 4.07 1.64
CA ILE A 3 27.31 4.82 1.36
C ILE A 3 26.34 4.40 2.47
N SER A 4 25.87 5.36 3.25
CA SER A 4 24.76 5.15 4.14
C SER A 4 23.52 5.06 3.24
N ASP A 5 22.95 3.87 3.07
CA ASP A 5 21.66 3.63 2.36
C ASP A 5 20.44 4.21 3.11
N ALA A 6 20.66 4.97 4.19
CA ALA A 6 19.59 5.65 4.90
C ALA A 6 19.12 6.90 4.14
N PRO A 7 17.80 7.11 3.99
CA PRO A 7 17.28 8.34 3.38
C PRO A 7 17.71 9.56 4.19
N SER A 8 18.03 10.63 3.46
CA SER A 8 18.31 11.96 4.01
C SER A 8 17.06 12.57 4.67
N LEU A 9 17.27 13.58 5.51
CA LEU A 9 16.17 14.32 6.14
C LEU A 9 15.23 14.96 5.10
N GLY A 10 15.77 15.37 3.94
CA GLY A 10 14.99 15.94 2.85
C GLY A 10 14.08 14.90 2.20
N GLU A 11 14.57 13.69 1.95
CA GLU A 11 13.78 12.58 1.40
C GLU A 11 12.70 12.13 2.39
N TRP A 12 13.03 12.04 3.68
CA TRP A 12 12.04 11.80 4.72
C TRP A 12 10.95 12.87 4.72
N LYS A 13 11.34 14.14 4.67
CA LYS A 13 10.38 15.24 4.63
C LYS A 13 9.46 15.14 3.41
N ALA A 14 9.99 14.87 2.23
CA ALA A 14 9.21 14.72 1.01
C ALA A 14 8.21 13.56 1.12
N LEU A 15 8.63 12.42 1.69
CA LEU A 15 7.75 11.27 1.93
C LEU A 15 6.58 11.63 2.86
N TYR A 16 6.86 12.29 4.00
CA TYR A 16 5.82 12.70 4.94
C TYR A 16 4.89 13.78 4.35
N ASP A 17 5.42 14.74 3.60
CA ASP A 17 4.62 15.77 2.94
C ASP A 17 3.63 15.12 1.95
N ALA A 18 4.09 14.17 1.13
CA ALA A 18 3.23 13.42 0.20
C ALA A 18 2.18 12.56 0.93
N ALA A 19 2.55 11.90 2.04
CA ALA A 19 1.63 11.14 2.85
C ALA A 19 0.53 12.02 3.47
N ILE A 20 0.88 13.23 3.92
CA ILE A 20 -0.08 14.21 4.45
C ILE A 20 -1.01 14.69 3.33
N GLU A 21 -0.48 14.97 2.14
CA GLU A 21 -1.29 15.38 0.98
C GLU A 21 -2.30 14.29 0.60
N PHE A 22 -1.86 13.03 0.50
CA PHE A 22 -2.74 11.89 0.25
C PHE A 22 -3.82 11.75 1.33
N ARG A 23 -3.45 11.91 2.60
CA ARG A 23 -4.42 11.87 3.71
C ARG A 23 -5.48 12.96 3.60
N ASN A 24 -5.06 14.18 3.27
CA ASN A 24 -5.95 15.33 3.14
C ASN A 24 -6.85 15.23 1.92
N LEU A 25 -6.36 14.61 0.84
CA LEU A 25 -7.17 14.26 -0.33
C LEU A 25 -8.30 13.31 0.06
N ALA A 26 -8.06 12.39 1.00
CA ALA A 26 -9.04 11.42 1.51
C ALA A 26 -9.71 10.56 0.42
N PRO A 27 -8.93 9.89 -0.46
CA PRO A 27 -9.47 9.18 -1.62
C PRO A 27 -10.40 8.02 -1.27
N TRP A 28 -10.30 7.46 -0.07
CA TRP A 28 -11.24 6.46 0.45
C TRP A 28 -12.69 6.96 0.55
N GLN A 29 -12.95 8.26 0.39
CA GLN A 29 -14.31 8.79 0.27
C GLN A 29 -14.96 8.51 -1.09
N TRP A 30 -14.19 8.17 -2.13
CA TRP A 30 -14.70 7.88 -3.48
C TRP A 30 -14.06 6.68 -4.18
N MET A 31 -13.02 6.07 -3.58
CA MET A 31 -12.39 4.84 -4.06
C MET A 31 -12.68 3.71 -3.09
N TYR A 32 -13.01 2.55 -3.65
CA TYR A 32 -13.12 1.29 -2.93
C TYR A 32 -11.82 0.49 -3.06
N ASP A 33 -11.61 -0.46 -2.17
CA ASP A 33 -10.41 -1.29 -2.09
C ASP A 33 -10.26 -2.26 -3.27
N ASP A 34 -11.36 -2.59 -3.94
CA ASP A 34 -11.41 -3.33 -5.21
C ASP A 34 -11.09 -2.46 -6.45
N ALA A 35 -11.09 -1.13 -6.31
CA ALA A 35 -10.74 -0.19 -7.38
C ALA A 35 -9.22 0.03 -7.45
N LEU A 36 -8.52 -0.97 -7.98
CA LEU A 36 -7.07 -0.92 -8.17
C LEU A 36 -6.65 0.04 -9.28
N PHE A 37 -5.54 0.73 -9.07
CA PHE A 37 -4.84 1.51 -10.09
C PHE A 37 -3.35 1.18 -10.08
N ALA A 38 -2.64 1.50 -11.15
CA ALA A 38 -1.20 1.24 -11.25
C ALA A 38 -0.44 2.54 -11.47
N ILE A 39 0.73 2.64 -10.86
CA ILE A 39 1.71 3.71 -11.08
C ILE A 39 3.01 3.10 -11.58
N GLU A 40 3.72 3.83 -12.44
CA GLU A 40 5.07 3.46 -12.89
C GLU A 40 6.07 4.35 -12.16
N ASP A 41 7.05 3.74 -11.52
CA ASP A 41 8.22 4.45 -11.02
C ASP A 41 9.02 4.99 -12.22
N PRO A 42 9.14 6.31 -12.39
CA PRO A 42 9.79 6.90 -13.55
C PRO A 42 11.29 6.61 -13.62
N ASP A 43 11.94 6.29 -12.50
CA ASP A 43 13.38 6.04 -12.44
C ASP A 43 13.72 4.58 -12.76
N THR A 44 12.85 3.64 -12.36
CA THR A 44 13.10 2.20 -12.50
C THR A 44 12.22 1.50 -13.54
N GLY A 45 11.12 2.13 -13.98
CA GLY A 45 10.08 1.52 -14.79
C GLY A 45 9.26 0.46 -14.05
N GLN A 46 9.44 0.32 -12.72
CA GLN A 46 8.70 -0.66 -11.94
C GLN A 46 7.25 -0.24 -11.76
N ILE A 47 6.32 -1.15 -12.04
CA ILE A 47 4.90 -0.95 -11.79
C ILE A 47 4.58 -1.21 -10.31
N GLY A 48 3.94 -0.26 -9.64
CA GLY A 48 3.29 -0.44 -8.35
C GLY A 48 1.78 -0.54 -8.51
N TYR A 49 1.17 -1.64 -8.06
CA TYR A 49 -0.29 -1.79 -8.04
C TYR A 49 -0.82 -1.25 -6.73
N CYS A 50 -1.79 -0.34 -6.78
CA CYS A 50 -2.26 0.42 -5.65
C CYS A 50 -3.70 0.06 -5.28
N SER A 51 -3.95 -0.12 -3.98
CA SER A 51 -5.29 -0.24 -3.39
C SER A 51 -5.49 0.86 -2.35
N VAL A 52 -6.57 1.64 -2.51
CA VAL A 52 -7.00 2.62 -1.50
C VAL A 52 -7.89 1.90 -0.49
N MET A 53 -7.46 1.89 0.76
CA MET A 53 -8.18 1.22 1.84
C MET A 53 -8.96 2.23 2.67
N GLY A 54 -10.16 1.83 3.10
CA GLY A 54 -10.90 2.56 4.13
C GLY A 54 -12.25 3.13 3.76
N ALA A 55 -12.85 2.69 2.66
CA ALA A 55 -14.21 3.10 2.29
C ALA A 55 -15.26 2.80 3.39
N LEU A 56 -14.99 1.82 4.27
CA LEU A 56 -15.85 1.47 5.41
C LEU A 56 -15.52 2.25 6.71
N GLY A 57 -14.50 3.12 6.70
CA GLY A 57 -14.17 4.03 7.79
C GLY A 57 -13.38 3.44 8.97
N GLU A 58 -13.13 2.13 9.00
CA GLU A 58 -12.40 1.46 10.09
C GLU A 58 -10.88 1.67 10.03
N PHE A 59 -10.34 1.86 8.83
CA PHE A 59 -8.91 1.99 8.57
C PHE A 59 -8.67 2.78 7.29
N HIS A 60 -7.87 3.85 7.31
CA HIS A 60 -7.55 4.61 6.10
C HIS A 60 -6.10 4.37 5.68
N GLY A 61 -5.86 4.08 4.40
CA GLY A 61 -4.51 3.87 3.92
C GLY A 61 -4.36 3.66 2.42
N LEU A 62 -3.11 3.56 2.01
CA LEU A 62 -2.69 3.18 0.66
C LEU A 62 -1.76 1.97 0.77
N ALA A 63 -2.08 0.90 0.04
CA ALA A 63 -1.18 -0.23 -0.16
C ALA A 63 -0.62 -0.17 -1.58
N VAL A 64 0.70 -0.35 -1.71
CA VAL A 64 1.40 -0.45 -2.98
C VAL A 64 2.08 -1.81 -3.07
N PHE A 65 1.72 -2.58 -4.08
CA PHE A 65 2.23 -3.91 -4.38
C PHE A 65 3.24 -3.81 -5.53
N PRO A 66 4.56 -3.88 -5.26
CA PRO A 66 5.58 -3.61 -6.26
C PRO A 66 5.82 -4.81 -7.19
N GLY A 67 5.78 -4.53 -8.49
CA GLY A 67 6.12 -5.45 -9.56
C GLY A 67 5.31 -6.74 -9.58
N GLU A 68 5.89 -7.79 -10.17
CA GLU A 68 5.25 -9.09 -10.29
C GLU A 68 5.02 -9.77 -8.93
N ALA A 69 5.97 -9.63 -7.99
CA ALA A 69 5.87 -10.22 -6.66
C ALA A 69 4.69 -9.63 -5.88
N GLY A 70 4.56 -8.31 -5.88
CA GLY A 70 3.42 -7.62 -5.30
C GLY A 70 2.11 -8.01 -5.98
N TRP A 71 2.07 -8.02 -7.31
CA TRP A 71 0.87 -8.41 -8.07
C TRP A 71 0.38 -9.82 -7.72
N ARG A 72 1.29 -10.81 -7.66
CA ARG A 72 0.94 -12.18 -7.25
C ARG A 72 0.42 -12.23 -5.82
N SER A 73 0.99 -11.44 -4.92
CA SER A 73 0.52 -11.33 -3.53
C SER A 73 -0.89 -10.75 -3.47
N LEU A 74 -1.14 -9.63 -4.16
CA LEU A 74 -2.47 -9.00 -4.28
C LEU A 74 -3.51 -9.96 -4.86
N HIS A 75 -3.17 -10.68 -5.93
CA HIS A 75 -4.09 -11.63 -6.55
C HIS A 75 -4.47 -12.77 -5.60
N ARG A 76 -3.54 -13.27 -4.78
CA ARG A 76 -3.85 -14.26 -3.74
C ARG A 76 -4.79 -13.70 -2.66
N LEU A 77 -4.64 -12.43 -2.28
CA LEU A 77 -5.54 -11.77 -1.32
C LEU A 77 -6.97 -11.65 -1.89
N MET A 78 -7.10 -11.29 -3.17
CA MET A 78 -8.40 -11.11 -3.82
C MET A 78 -9.11 -12.45 -4.13
N GLN A 79 -8.37 -13.55 -4.24
CA GLN A 79 -8.96 -14.87 -4.50
C GLN A 79 -9.61 -15.46 -3.25
N ASP A 80 -10.93 -15.36 -3.16
CA ASP A 80 -11.72 -15.73 -1.97
C ASP A 80 -12.12 -17.22 -1.91
N ASN A 81 -11.19 -18.16 -2.18
CA ASN A 81 -11.62 -19.54 -2.52
C ASN A 81 -10.91 -20.72 -1.84
N GLU A 82 -10.05 -20.51 -0.84
CA GLU A 82 -9.43 -21.65 -0.11
C GLU A 82 -9.65 -21.55 1.40
N LEU A 83 -10.69 -22.25 1.86
CA LEU A 83 -11.01 -22.51 3.27
C LEU A 83 -10.04 -23.55 3.84
N SER A 84 -8.76 -23.20 3.97
CA SER A 84 -7.82 -23.98 4.76
C SER A 84 -7.04 -23.07 5.70
N SER A 85 -6.79 -23.53 6.92
CA SER A 85 -6.07 -22.76 7.94
C SER A 85 -4.64 -22.39 7.51
N ALA A 86 -4.01 -23.21 6.65
CA ALA A 86 -2.72 -22.91 6.06
C ALA A 86 -2.80 -21.77 5.02
N ALA A 87 -3.85 -21.74 4.21
CA ALA A 87 -4.11 -20.66 3.26
C ALA A 87 -4.46 -19.35 3.96
N GLU A 88 -5.13 -19.40 5.12
CA GLU A 88 -5.39 -18.23 5.96
C GLU A 88 -4.09 -17.64 6.54
N GLU A 89 -3.20 -18.46 7.08
CA GLU A 89 -1.90 -18.00 7.58
C GLU A 89 -1.03 -17.40 6.46
N GLU A 90 -0.97 -18.04 5.29
CA GLU A 90 -0.20 -17.52 4.15
C GLU A 90 -0.81 -16.24 3.55
N ARG A 91 -2.13 -16.03 3.63
CA ARG A 91 -2.77 -14.76 3.25
C ARG A 91 -2.39 -13.63 4.21
N VAL A 92 -2.33 -13.90 5.50
CA VAL A 92 -2.00 -12.89 6.53
C VAL A 92 -0.52 -12.50 6.46
N TYR A 93 0.38 -13.46 6.23
CA TYR A 93 1.84 -13.21 6.28
C TYR A 93 2.53 -13.14 4.90
N GLY A 94 1.85 -13.51 3.82
CA GLY A 94 2.37 -13.50 2.45
C GLY A 94 2.14 -12.19 1.69
N GLN A 95 1.75 -11.12 2.40
CA GLN A 95 1.55 -9.79 1.83
C GLN A 95 2.90 -9.17 1.47
N PHE A 96 3.07 -8.83 0.18
CA PHE A 96 4.25 -8.12 -0.30
C PHE A 96 3.82 -6.73 -0.77
N ALA A 97 3.66 -5.84 0.21
CA ALA A 97 3.17 -4.48 -0.01
C ALA A 97 3.88 -3.46 0.88
N LEU A 98 4.02 -2.24 0.37
CA LEU A 98 4.32 -1.04 1.15
C LEU A 98 2.99 -0.41 1.57
N ILE A 99 2.84 -0.08 2.85
CA ILE A 99 1.58 0.46 3.38
C ILE A 99 1.84 1.80 4.06
N ALA A 100 1.12 2.83 3.62
CA ALA A 100 0.93 4.07 4.36
C ALA A 100 -0.43 4.03 5.04
N SER A 101 -0.45 3.92 6.37
CA SER A 101 -1.67 3.90 7.17
C SER A 101 -1.84 5.20 7.96
N PHE A 102 -3.09 5.66 8.05
CA PHE A 102 -3.45 6.90 8.72
C PHE A 102 -4.38 6.59 9.88
N VAL A 103 -3.86 6.74 11.10
CA VAL A 103 -4.67 6.60 12.30
C VAL A 103 -5.59 7.81 12.42
N CYS A 104 -6.89 7.56 12.48
CA CYS A 104 -7.86 8.58 12.87
C CYS A 104 -7.70 8.83 14.38
N LEU A 105 -6.94 9.86 14.75
CA LEU A 105 -6.97 10.35 16.12
C LEU A 105 -8.34 10.97 16.33
N ILE A 106 -9.20 10.25 17.06
CA ILE A 106 -10.46 10.78 17.57
C ILE A 106 -10.10 12.03 18.36
N THR A 107 -10.46 13.20 17.84
CA THR A 107 -10.37 14.50 18.53
C THR A 107 -11.77 15.05 18.72
#